data_AF-A0A920C397-F1
#
_entry.id   AF-A0A920C397-F1
#
_cell.length_a   1.000
_cell.length_b   1.000
_cell.length_c   1.000
_cell.angle_alpha   90.00
_cell.angle_beta   90.00
_cell.angle_gamma   90.00
#
_symmetry.space_group_name_H-M   'P 1'
#
loop_
_entity.id
_entity.type
_entity.pdbx_description
1 polymer ?
#
loop_
_entity_poly.entity_id
_entity_poly.type
_entity_poly.pdbx_seq_one_letter_code
_entity_poly.pdbx_strand_id
1 'polypeptide(L)'
;MSKRAFHIYNIIILLFLLSFNFLVLFGAGVGEGGISSGIWFITGMSLGFWLIFYIIQFVRSNKVWRISWFLIMIVFLWFWETGLGSVIGSSLFNMG
;
A
#
# COMPACT_ATOMS: atom_id res chain seq x y z
N MET A 1 -17.19 14.53 11.70
CA MET A 1 -16.88 13.27 10.98
C MET A 1 -16.55 12.23 12.03
N SER A 2 -17.31 11.14 12.11
CA SER A 2 -17.17 10.18 13.21
C SER A 2 -15.93 9.29 13.03
N LYS A 3 -15.41 8.71 14.12
CA LYS A 3 -14.29 7.75 14.06
C LYS A 3 -14.61 6.56 13.13
N ARG A 4 -15.88 6.15 13.04
CA ARG A 4 -16.35 5.06 12.17
C ARG A 4 -16.17 5.40 10.69
N ALA A 5 -16.42 6.65 10.29
CA ALA A 5 -16.22 7.06 8.90
C ALA A 5 -14.77 6.88 8.46
N PHE A 6 -13.80 7.26 9.32
CA PHE A 6 -12.37 7.04 9.02
C PHE A 6 -11.98 5.57 8.90
N HIS A 7 -12.54 4.69 9.74
CA HIS A 7 -12.33 3.25 9.54
C HIS A 7 -12.86 2.77 8.20
N ILE A 8 -14.06 3.19 7.81
CA ILE A 8 -14.65 2.82 6.52
C ILE A 8 -13.76 3.28 5.37
N TYR A 9 -13.27 4.53 5.38
CA TYR A 9 -12.35 4.99 4.33
C TYR A 9 -11.04 4.18 4.28
N ASN A 10 -10.47 3.84 5.44
CA ASN A 10 -9.26 3.00 5.46
C ASN A 10 -9.52 1.58 4.95
N ILE A 11 -10.69 1.01 5.24
CA ILE A 11 -11.11 -0.29 4.69
C ILE A 11 -11.25 -0.20 3.17
N ILE A 12 -11.85 0.88 2.65
CA ILE A 12 -11.95 1.09 1.20
C ILE A 12 -10.55 1.13 0.57
N ILE A 13 -9.62 1.88 1.15
CA ILE A 13 -8.22 1.91 0.67
C ILE A 13 -7.57 0.52 0.75
N LEU A 14 -7.79 -0.22 1.83
CA LEU A 14 -7.28 -1.59 1.97
C LEU A 14 -7.81 -2.50 0.86
N LEU A 15 -9.11 -2.42 0.54
CA LEU A 15 -9.71 -3.20 -0.53
C LEU A 15 -9.08 -2.88 -1.88
N PHE A 16 -8.91 -1.59 -2.20
CA PHE A 16 -8.19 -1.18 -3.42
C PHE A 16 -6.76 -1.71 -3.45
N LEU A 17 -6.04 -1.59 -2.35
CA LEU A 17 -4.66 -2.04 -2.23
C LEU A 17 -4.55 -3.56 -2.43
N LEU A 18 -5.45 -4.33 -1.84
CA LEU A 18 -5.54 -5.78 -2.04
C LEU A 18 -5.85 -6.13 -3.51
N SER A 19 -6.78 -5.40 -4.15
CA SER A 19 -7.09 -5.60 -5.57
C SER A 19 -5.89 -5.30 -6.48
N PHE A 20 -5.16 -4.21 -6.24
CA PHE A 20 -3.98 -3.86 -7.04
C PHE A 20 -2.84 -4.86 -6.83
N ASN A 21 -2.52 -5.20 -5.57
CA ASN A 21 -1.52 -6.21 -5.25
C ASN A 21 -1.88 -7.58 -5.88
N PHE A 22 -3.15 -7.97 -5.83
CA PHE A 22 -3.61 -9.21 -6.47
C PHE A 22 -3.40 -9.17 -7.98
N LEU A 23 -3.73 -8.06 -8.65
CA LEU A 23 -3.48 -7.90 -10.09
C LEU A 23 -1.99 -7.98 -10.42
N VAL A 24 -1.11 -7.39 -9.61
CA VAL A 24 0.35 -7.46 -9.79
C VAL A 24 0.83 -8.91 -9.64
N LEU A 25 0.44 -9.61 -8.57
CA LEU A 25 0.81 -11.00 -8.35
C LEU A 25 0.27 -11.93 -9.44
N PHE A 26 -0.96 -11.69 -9.89
CA PHE A 26 -1.58 -12.44 -10.99
C PHE A 26 -0.83 -12.22 -12.30
N GLY A 27 -0.54 -10.95 -12.63
CA GLY A 27 0.22 -10.59 -13.83
C GLY A 27 1.61 -11.23 -13.84
N ALA A 28 2.31 -11.18 -12.72
CA ALA A 28 3.62 -11.83 -12.56
C ALA A 28 3.53 -13.35 -12.68
N GLY A 29 2.59 -13.98 -11.96
CA GLY A 29 2.43 -15.43 -11.97
C GLY A 29 2.05 -16.00 -13.33
N VAL A 30 1.19 -15.31 -14.08
CA VAL A 30 0.77 -15.74 -15.42
C VAL A 30 1.81 -15.36 -16.48
N GLY A 31 2.42 -14.17 -16.37
CA GLY A 31 3.32 -13.62 -17.39
C GLY A 31 4.75 -14.15 -17.32
N GLU A 32 5.32 -14.28 -16.11
CA GLU A 32 6.73 -14.63 -15.90
C GLU A 32 6.94 -16.10 -15.48
N GLY A 33 5.84 -16.87 -15.34
CA GLY A 33 5.90 -18.28 -14.91
C GLY A 33 6.20 -18.48 -13.42
N GLY A 34 6.20 -17.40 -12.63
CA GLY A 34 6.44 -17.42 -11.19
C GLY A 34 6.44 -16.02 -10.59
N ILE A 35 6.30 -15.94 -9.26
CA ILE A 35 6.35 -14.66 -8.53
C ILE A 35 7.72 -14.53 -7.89
N SER A 36 8.50 -13.56 -8.36
CA SER A 36 9.84 -13.26 -7.86
C SER A 36 9.80 -12.65 -6.45
N SER A 37 10.90 -12.81 -5.70
CA SER A 37 11.04 -12.37 -4.30
C SER A 37 10.76 -10.87 -4.14
N GLY A 38 11.17 -10.05 -5.12
CA GLY A 38 10.94 -8.62 -5.05
C GLY A 38 9.48 -8.22 -5.32
N ILE A 39 8.71 -8.98 -6.09
CA ILE A 39 7.26 -8.72 -6.26
C ILE A 39 6.52 -9.05 -4.96
N TRP A 40 6.91 -10.14 -4.29
CA TRP A 40 6.45 -10.44 -2.93
C TRP A 40 6.81 -9.33 -1.94
N PHE A 41 8.03 -8.80 -2.02
CA PHE A 41 8.46 -7.69 -1.18
C PHE A 41 7.63 -6.42 -1.44
N ILE A 42 7.44 -6.04 -2.71
CA ILE A 42 6.70 -4.82 -3.07
C ILE A 42 5.25 -4.88 -2.57
N THR A 43 4.57 -5.98 -2.83
CA THR A 43 3.16 -6.17 -2.45
C THR A 43 2.99 -6.35 -0.94
N GLY A 44 3.93 -7.04 -0.28
CA GLY A 44 3.94 -7.17 1.18
C GLY A 44 4.21 -5.84 1.89
N MET A 45 5.17 -5.07 1.39
CA MET A 45 5.52 -3.76 1.97
C MET A 45 4.40 -2.75 1.82
N SER A 46 3.62 -2.78 0.73
CA SER A 46 2.49 -1.85 0.57
C SER A 46 1.42 -2.05 1.65
N LEU A 47 1.14 -3.30 2.03
CA LEU A 47 0.29 -3.63 3.17
C LEU A 47 0.89 -3.16 4.51
N GLY A 48 2.21 -3.30 4.68
CA GLY A 48 2.94 -2.79 5.83
C GLY A 48 2.81 -1.28 5.99
N PHE A 49 3.02 -0.53 4.90
CA PHE A 49 2.85 0.92 4.89
C PHE A 49 1.42 1.34 5.21
N TRP A 50 0.43 0.67 4.62
CA TRP A 50 -0.97 0.92 4.93
C TRP A 50 -1.25 0.76 6.44
N LEU A 51 -0.76 -0.33 7.05
CA LEU A 51 -0.96 -0.58 8.48
C LEU A 51 -0.31 0.50 9.35
N ILE A 52 0.91 0.91 8.99
CA ILE A 52 1.63 1.99 9.70
C ILE A 52 0.83 3.29 9.64
N PHE A 53 0.39 3.71 8.46
CA PHE A 53 -0.40 4.93 8.30
C PHE A 53 -1.74 4.85 9.03
N TYR A 54 -2.41 3.71 8.97
CA TYR A 54 -3.64 3.46 9.70
C TYR A 54 -3.43 3.67 11.20
N ILE A 55 -2.41 3.06 11.80
CA ILE A 55 -2.11 3.22 13.23
C ILE A 55 -1.85 4.70 13.55
N ILE A 56 -0.99 5.37 12.76
CA ILE A 56 -0.63 6.78 12.97
C ILE A 56 -1.86 7.69 12.97
N GLN A 57 -2.82 7.48 12.05
CA GLN A 57 -4.06 8.25 12.02
C GLN A 57 -4.84 8.16 13.35
N PHE A 58 -4.81 7.01 14.02
CA PHE A 58 -5.54 6.79 15.28
C PHE A 58 -4.76 7.13 16.55
N VAL A 59 -3.44 7.41 16.47
CA VAL A 59 -2.62 7.83 17.63
C VAL A 59 -3.16 9.11 18.29
N ARG A 60 -3.73 10.04 17.52
CA ARG A 60 -4.32 11.28 18.06
C ARG A 60 -5.82 11.36 17.77
N SER A 61 -6.59 11.85 18.74
CA SER A 61 -8.03 12.12 18.58
C SER A 61 -8.32 13.47 17.90
N ASN A 62 -7.39 14.00 17.11
CA ASN A 62 -7.56 15.23 16.36
C ASN A 62 -8.05 14.91 14.94
N LYS A 63 -9.11 15.59 14.49
CA LYS A 63 -9.69 15.42 13.15
C LYS A 63 -8.70 15.82 12.05
N VAL A 64 -8.00 16.95 12.21
CA VAL A 64 -7.02 17.45 11.23
C VAL A 64 -5.89 16.45 11.08
N TRP A 65 -5.37 15.92 12.19
CA TRP A 65 -4.34 14.87 12.19
C TRP A 65 -4.73 13.66 11.33
N ARG A 66 -5.93 13.13 11.54
CA ARG A 66 -6.43 11.96 10.78
C ARG A 66 -6.52 12.24 9.29
N ILE A 67 -7.04 13.42 8.92
CA ILE A 67 -7.15 13.83 7.51
C ILE A 67 -5.78 13.98 6.88
N SER A 68 -4.85 14.68 7.54
CA SER A 68 -3.50 14.88 7.03
C SER A 68 -2.79 13.56 6.77
N TRP A 69 -2.81 12.63 7.74
CA TRP A 69 -2.17 11.32 7.58
C TRP A 69 -2.89 10.41 6.58
N PHE A 70 -4.21 10.55 6.43
CA PHE A 70 -4.96 9.85 5.40
C PHE A 70 -4.58 10.32 4.00
N LEU A 71 -4.42 11.63 3.79
CA LEU A 71 -3.97 12.17 2.51
C LEU A 71 -2.53 11.77 2.20
N ILE A 72 -1.63 11.84 3.19
CA ILE A 72 -0.24 11.37 3.05
C ILE A 72 -0.20 9.89 2.66
N MET A 73 -1.02 9.05 3.33
CA MET A 73 -1.12 7.63 3.01
C MET A 73 -1.53 7.39 1.56
N ILE A 74 -2.54 8.09 1.05
CA ILE A 74 -3.01 7.93 -0.34
C ILE A 74 -1.89 8.28 -1.32
N VAL A 75 -1.25 9.44 -1.15
CA VAL A 75 -0.17 9.90 -2.03
C VAL A 75 1.02 8.94 -1.98
N PHE A 76 1.41 8.52 -0.78
CA PHE A 76 2.52 7.60 -0.60
C PHE A 76 2.25 6.24 -1.25
N LEU A 77 1.09 5.63 -0.99
CA LEU A 77 0.71 4.35 -1.60
C LEU A 77 0.58 4.47 -3.11
N TRP A 78 0.08 5.59 -3.64
CA TRP A 78 0.06 5.84 -5.07
C TRP A 78 1.46 5.78 -5.67
N PHE A 79 2.42 6.52 -5.12
CA PHE A 79 3.81 6.48 -5.60
C PHE A 79 4.43 5.10 -5.47
N TRP A 80 4.13 4.38 -4.37
CA TRP A 80 4.59 3.01 -4.15
C TRP A 80 4.12 2.07 -5.27
N GLU A 81 2.82 2.01 -5.51
CA GLU A 81 2.20 1.10 -6.50
C GLU A 81 2.52 1.48 -7.95
N THR A 82 2.70 2.77 -8.26
CA THR A 82 2.92 3.23 -9.65
C THR A 82 4.37 3.20 -10.13
N GLY A 83 5.34 2.92 -9.26
CA GLY A 83 6.72 2.73 -9.71
C GLY A 83 7.80 2.76 -8.65
N LEU A 84 7.59 3.46 -7.52
CA LEU A 84 8.61 3.54 -6.47
C LEU A 84 8.92 2.16 -5.89
N GLY A 85 7.89 1.34 -5.66
CA GLY A 85 8.05 -0.04 -5.19
C GLY A 85 8.88 -0.87 -6.17
N SER A 86 8.59 -0.78 -7.46
CA SER A 86 9.34 -1.49 -8.51
C SER A 86 10.81 -1.09 -8.56
N VAL A 87 11.12 0.22 -8.53
CA VAL A 87 12.50 0.72 -8.53
C VAL A 87 13.28 0.24 -7.30
N ILE A 88 12.65 0.29 -6.12
CA ILE A 88 13.29 -0.20 -4.89
C ILE A 88 13.45 -1.72 -4.94
N GLY A 89 12.43 -2.45 -5.37
CA GLY A 89 12.46 -3.89 -5.51
C GLY A 89 13.56 -4.35 -6.47
N SER A 90 13.70 -3.70 -7.63
CA SER A 90 14.77 -4.02 -8.58
C SER A 90 16.16 -3.72 -8.01
N SER A 91 16.32 -2.61 -7.28
CA SER A 91 17.61 -2.27 -6.64
C SER A 91 18.03 -3.25 -5.53
N LEU A 92 17.06 -3.77 -4.76
CA LEU A 92 17.33 -4.66 -3.62
C LEU A 92 17.42 -6.12 -4.02
N PHE A 93 16.63 -6.55 -5.01
CA PHE A 93 16.52 -7.96 -5.41
C PHE A 93 17.10 -8.24 -6.80
N ASN A 94 17.75 -7.25 -7.42
CA ASN A 94 18.36 -7.33 -8.75
C ASN A 94 17.38 -7.86 -9.81
N MET A 95 16.17 -7.29 -9.81
CA MET A 95 15.11 -7.63 -10.76
C MET A 95 15.39 -6.87 -12.06
N GLY A 96 16.13 -7.51 -12.96
CA GLY A 96 16.47 -7.00 -14.29
C GLY A 96 15.81 -7.82 -15.38
#